data_AF-A0A9N9JT13-F1
#
_entry.id   AF-A0A9N9JT13-F1
#
_cell.length_a   1.000
_cell.length_b   1.000
_cell.length_c   1.000
_cell.angle_alpha   90.00
_cell.angle_beta   90.00
_cell.angle_gamma   90.00
#
_symmetry.space_group_name_H-M   'P 1'
#
loop_
_entity.id
_entity.type
_entity.pdbx_description
1 polymer ?
#
loop_
_entity_poly.entity_id
_entity_poly.type
_entity_poly.pdbx_seq_one_letter_code
_entity_poly.pdbx_strand_id
1 'polypeptide(L)'
;DIPKIQADTKEDILYIQEEIKTAALKTVEKHFGSDADLQLGQTVTTLVKKASPNLEVNGLDYNVVLKEKDDTEPLNENLKHKVQMLQAEIEEKTALIAQKRKTLPDQAEVLIQDMIKKQSILVNDAEFVNDREKMEENIGSLD
;
A
#
# COMPACT_ATOMS: atom_id res chain seq x y z
N ASP A 1 24.45 -11.08 -45.69
CA ASP A 1 23.47 -11.51 -44.67
C ASP A 1 24.15 -11.81 -43.35
N ILE A 2 23.55 -11.33 -42.26
CA ILE A 2 23.89 -11.78 -40.91
C ILE A 2 23.22 -13.15 -40.73
N PRO A 3 23.94 -14.21 -40.34
CA PRO A 3 23.34 -15.52 -40.11
C PRO A 3 22.32 -15.41 -38.97
N LYS A 4 21.10 -15.85 -39.22
CA LYS A 4 20.02 -15.85 -38.24
C LYS A 4 20.03 -17.14 -37.43
N ILE A 5 19.70 -17.02 -36.15
CA ILE A 5 19.60 -18.17 -35.25
C ILE A 5 18.25 -18.84 -35.53
N GLN A 6 18.30 -20.11 -35.93
CA GLN A 6 17.11 -20.93 -36.13
C GLN A 6 16.71 -21.58 -34.81
N ALA A 7 15.43 -21.48 -34.47
CA ALA A 7 14.83 -22.24 -33.39
C ALA A 7 13.68 -23.10 -33.94
N ASP A 8 13.53 -24.28 -33.35
CA ASP A 8 12.54 -25.27 -33.76
C ASP A 8 11.13 -24.87 -33.31
N THR A 9 11.01 -24.25 -32.12
CA THR A 9 9.73 -23.79 -31.57
C THR A 9 9.76 -22.34 -31.08
N LYS A 10 8.57 -21.73 -30.95
CA LYS A 10 8.43 -20.38 -30.38
C LYS A 10 8.80 -20.37 -28.90
N GLU A 11 8.45 -21.46 -28.21
CA GLU A 11 8.72 -21.69 -26.79
C GLU A 11 10.21 -21.69 -26.49
N ASP A 12 11.04 -22.27 -27.38
CA ASP A 12 12.49 -22.28 -27.23
C ASP A 12 13.07 -20.86 -27.26
N ILE A 13 12.55 -19.99 -28.12
CA ILE A 13 13.02 -18.60 -28.18
C ILE A 13 12.59 -17.83 -26.94
N LEU A 14 11.34 -18.00 -26.49
CA LEU A 14 10.85 -17.36 -25.27
C LEU A 14 11.67 -17.80 -24.05
N TYR A 15 12.02 -19.09 -23.99
CA TYR A 15 12.88 -19.65 -22.97
C TYR A 15 14.28 -19.01 -23.01
N ILE A 16 14.92 -18.94 -24.18
CA ILE A 16 16.23 -18.29 -24.37
C ILE A 16 16.17 -16.81 -23.96
N GLN A 17 15.09 -16.09 -24.28
CA GLN A 17 14.94 -14.69 -23.91
C GLN A 17 14.79 -14.49 -22.40
N GLU A 18 13.95 -15.28 -21.75
CA GLU A 18 13.80 -15.20 -20.30
C GLU A 18 15.08 -15.65 -19.59
N GLU A 19 15.83 -16.60 -20.13
CA GLU A 19 17.12 -17.01 -19.58
C GLU A 19 18.17 -15.91 -19.71
N ILE A 20 18.28 -15.25 -20.88
CA ILE A 20 19.18 -14.11 -21.10
C ILE A 20 18.79 -12.94 -20.20
N LYS A 21 17.49 -12.62 -20.12
CA LYS A 21 16.96 -11.55 -19.26
C LYS A 21 17.24 -11.84 -17.79
N THR A 22 17.00 -13.07 -17.34
CA THR A 22 17.27 -13.51 -15.96
C THR A 22 18.77 -13.46 -15.66
N ALA A 23 19.63 -13.90 -16.59
CA ALA A 23 21.07 -13.83 -16.42
C ALA A 23 21.58 -12.37 -16.37
N ALA A 24 21.03 -11.50 -17.21
CA ALA A 24 21.36 -10.08 -17.23
C ALA A 24 20.90 -9.38 -15.95
N LEU A 25 19.67 -9.63 -15.50
CA LEU A 25 19.15 -9.10 -14.23
C LEU A 25 19.95 -9.59 -13.03
N LYS A 26 20.27 -10.89 -12.94
CA LYS A 26 21.14 -11.43 -11.88
C LYS A 26 22.53 -10.80 -11.88
N THR A 27 23.09 -10.52 -13.05
CA THR A 27 24.40 -9.87 -13.18
C THR A 27 24.34 -8.42 -12.71
N VAL A 28 23.26 -7.72 -13.05
CA VAL A 28 22.96 -6.36 -12.60
C VAL A 28 22.78 -6.32 -11.09
N GLU A 29 21.92 -7.18 -10.52
CA GLU A 29 21.69 -7.28 -9.07
C GLU A 29 23.00 -7.60 -8.32
N LYS A 30 23.85 -8.46 -8.88
CA LYS A 30 25.15 -8.79 -8.30
C LYS A 30 26.12 -7.59 -8.25
N HIS A 31 26.05 -6.69 -9.22
CA HIS A 31 26.96 -5.53 -9.30
C HIS A 31 26.41 -4.26 -8.65
N PHE A 32 25.09 -4.08 -8.62
CA PHE A 32 24.43 -2.85 -8.18
C PHE A 32 23.56 -3.03 -6.92
N GLY A 33 23.39 -4.26 -6.42
CA GLY A 33 22.52 -4.57 -5.28
C GLY A 33 21.05 -4.77 -5.67
N SER A 34 20.21 -5.16 -4.71
CA SER A 34 18.75 -5.37 -4.93
C SER A 34 17.96 -4.08 -5.16
N ASP A 35 18.58 -2.93 -4.93
CA ASP A 35 18.00 -1.59 -5.18
C ASP A 35 18.25 -1.11 -6.62
N ALA A 36 18.61 -2.02 -7.54
CA ALA A 36 18.79 -1.71 -8.94
C ALA A 36 17.49 -1.10 -9.52
N ASP A 37 17.63 0.10 -10.09
CA ASP A 37 16.55 0.93 -10.61
C ASP A 37 15.64 0.14 -11.57
N LEU A 38 14.32 0.33 -11.43
CA LEU A 38 13.28 -0.24 -12.28
C LEU A 38 13.51 0.11 -13.77
N GLN A 39 14.17 1.24 -14.04
CA GLN A 39 14.61 1.66 -15.37
C GLN A 39 15.67 0.74 -15.99
N LEU A 40 16.51 0.10 -15.17
CA LEU A 40 17.58 -0.79 -15.64
C LEU A 40 16.99 -2.13 -16.12
N GLY A 41 15.96 -2.65 -15.44
CA GLY A 41 15.21 -3.81 -15.89
C GLY A 41 14.46 -3.58 -17.21
N GLN A 42 13.90 -2.38 -17.41
CA GLN A 42 13.30 -1.98 -18.69
C GLN A 42 14.35 -1.88 -19.81
N THR A 43 15.57 -1.41 -19.48
CA THR A 43 16.67 -1.32 -20.44
C THR A 43 17.14 -2.71 -20.90
N VAL A 44 17.30 -3.65 -19.97
CA VAL A 44 17.63 -5.06 -20.29
C VAL A 44 16.56 -5.69 -21.18
N THR A 45 15.29 -5.48 -20.84
CA THR A 45 14.16 -5.99 -21.64
C THR A 45 14.17 -5.41 -23.06
N THR A 46 14.49 -4.13 -23.20
CA THR A 46 14.58 -3.45 -24.50
C THR A 46 15.76 -3.96 -25.33
N LEU A 47 16.90 -4.25 -24.71
CA LEU A 47 18.08 -4.83 -25.37
C LEU A 47 17.79 -6.23 -25.91
N VAL A 48 17.13 -7.07 -25.12
CA VAL A 48 16.71 -8.42 -25.55
C VAL A 48 15.70 -8.34 -26.71
N LYS A 49 14.76 -7.39 -26.66
CA LYS A 49 13.83 -7.13 -27.78
C LYS A 49 14.55 -6.61 -29.03
N LYS A 50 15.60 -5.80 -28.91
CA LYS A 50 16.39 -5.34 -30.07
C LYS A 50 17.20 -6.45 -30.74
N ALA A 51 17.52 -7.53 -30.02
CA ALA A 51 18.21 -8.69 -30.58
C ALA A 51 17.25 -9.66 -31.32
N SER A 52 15.95 -9.48 -31.15
CA SER A 52 14.88 -10.32 -31.71
C SER A 52 14.84 -10.45 -33.24
N PRO A 53 15.20 -9.42 -34.05
CA PRO A 53 15.22 -9.54 -35.52
C PRO A 53 16.29 -10.51 -36.07
N ASN A 54 17.22 -10.96 -35.23
CA ASN A 54 18.24 -11.94 -35.61
C ASN A 54 17.79 -13.40 -35.36
N LEU A 55 16.54 -13.59 -34.95
CA LEU A 55 15.95 -14.89 -34.62
C LEU A 55 14.88 -15.27 -35.64
N GLU A 56 14.86 -16.53 -36.03
CA GLU A 56 13.84 -17.13 -36.89
C GLU A 56 13.27 -18.39 -36.25
N VAL A 57 11.94 -18.56 -36.37
CA VAL A 57 11.24 -19.79 -36.01
C VAL A 57 10.76 -20.42 -37.29
N ASN A 58 11.31 -21.59 -37.67
CA ASN A 58 10.90 -22.31 -38.87
C ASN A 58 10.86 -21.44 -40.14
N GLY A 59 11.83 -20.54 -40.31
CA GLY A 59 11.92 -19.61 -41.45
C GLY A 59 10.96 -18.41 -41.40
N LEU A 60 10.23 -18.21 -40.31
CA LEU A 60 9.41 -17.02 -40.08
C LEU A 60 10.14 -16.03 -39.17
N ASP A 61 9.98 -14.73 -39.48
CA ASP A 61 10.57 -13.65 -38.70
C ASP A 61 10.00 -13.60 -37.28
N TYR A 62 10.93 -13.46 -36.34
CA TYR A 62 10.76 -12.99 -34.97
C TYR A 62 9.40 -12.33 -34.65
N ASN A 63 9.24 -11.16 -35.24
CA ASN A 63 8.23 -10.18 -34.88
C ASN A 63 6.83 -10.55 -35.41
N VAL A 64 6.76 -11.49 -36.34
CA VAL A 64 5.49 -11.98 -36.90
C VAL A 64 4.89 -13.05 -35.99
N VAL A 65 5.74 -13.93 -35.45
CA VAL A 65 5.35 -15.06 -34.59
C VAL A 65 4.85 -14.60 -33.21
N LEU A 66 5.35 -13.49 -32.67
CA LEU A 66 4.89 -12.94 -31.39
C LEU A 66 3.50 -12.30 -31.43
N LYS A 67 3.13 -11.63 -32.54
CA LYS A 67 1.89 -10.86 -32.66
C LYS A 67 0.61 -11.68 -32.44
N GLU A 68 0.66 -13.00 -32.63
CA GLU A 68 -0.52 -13.87 -32.46
C GLU A 68 -0.84 -14.23 -30.99
N LYS A 69 0.05 -13.96 -30.02
CA LYS A 69 -0.17 -14.31 -28.59
C LYS A 69 0.07 -13.16 -27.60
N ASP A 70 0.68 -12.05 -28.01
CA ASP A 70 1.14 -10.98 -27.10
C ASP A 70 0.08 -9.93 -26.72
N ASP A 71 -1.14 -9.96 -27.26
CA ASP A 71 -2.18 -8.98 -26.90
C ASP A 71 -2.94 -9.30 -25.60
N THR A 72 -2.56 -10.35 -24.86
CA THR A 72 -3.20 -10.64 -23.57
C THR A 72 -2.16 -10.97 -22.50
N GLU A 73 -1.89 -9.97 -21.66
CA GLU A 73 -1.20 -10.16 -20.39
C GLU A 73 -1.91 -11.29 -19.61
N PRO A 74 -1.21 -12.37 -19.22
CA PRO A 74 -1.83 -13.47 -18.50
C PRO A 74 -2.33 -12.98 -17.14
N LEU A 75 -3.61 -13.22 -16.85
CA LEU A 75 -4.23 -12.81 -15.59
C LEU A 75 -3.51 -13.48 -14.42
N ASN A 76 -2.81 -12.68 -13.62
CA ASN A 76 -2.20 -13.15 -12.39
C ASN A 76 -3.28 -13.25 -11.28
N GLU A 77 -3.84 -14.45 -11.11
CA GLU A 77 -4.88 -14.71 -10.09
C GLU A 77 -4.41 -14.41 -8.66
N ASN A 78 -3.12 -14.59 -8.35
CA ASN A 78 -2.59 -14.23 -7.02
C ASN A 78 -2.62 -12.71 -6.80
N LEU A 79 -2.24 -11.93 -7.83
CA LEU A 79 -2.30 -10.47 -7.77
C LEU A 79 -3.76 -10.00 -7.66
N LYS A 80 -4.67 -10.61 -8.40
CA LYS A 80 -6.12 -10.34 -8.32
C LYS A 80 -6.67 -10.61 -6.92
N HIS A 81 -6.35 -11.75 -6.32
CA HIS A 81 -6.74 -12.04 -4.93
C HIS A 81 -6.18 -11.02 -3.94
N LYS A 82 -4.91 -10.61 -4.11
CA LYS A 82 -4.29 -9.60 -3.25
C LYS A 82 -4.98 -8.24 -3.38
N VAL A 83 -5.31 -7.82 -4.60
CA VAL A 83 -6.05 -6.57 -4.85
C VAL A 83 -7.44 -6.64 -4.21
N GLN A 84 -8.15 -7.76 -4.35
CA GLN A 84 -9.47 -7.95 -3.73
C GLN A 84 -9.41 -7.90 -2.20
N MET A 85 -8.42 -8.56 -1.58
CA MET A 85 -8.24 -8.52 -0.13
C MET A 85 -7.95 -7.10 0.38
N LEU A 86 -7.04 -6.39 -0.29
CA LEU A 86 -6.70 -5.01 0.06
C LEU A 86 -7.90 -4.09 -0.09
N GLN A 87 -8.70 -4.29 -1.13
CA GLN A 87 -9.91 -3.51 -1.36
C GLN A 87 -10.93 -3.73 -0.24
N ALA A 88 -11.16 -4.99 0.18
CA ALA A 88 -12.03 -5.31 1.31
C ALA A 88 -11.53 -4.68 2.62
N GLU A 89 -10.21 -4.72 2.88
CA GLU A 89 -9.61 -4.09 4.06
C GLU A 89 -9.79 -2.56 4.06
N ILE A 90 -9.63 -1.93 2.88
CA ILE A 90 -9.84 -0.49 2.71
C ILE A 90 -11.31 -0.13 3.00
N GLU A 91 -12.25 -0.90 2.47
CA GLU A 91 -13.68 -0.67 2.68
C GLU A 91 -14.06 -0.80 4.17
N GLU A 92 -13.58 -1.85 4.84
CA GLU A 92 -13.81 -2.07 6.27
C GLU A 92 -13.25 -0.90 7.11
N LYS A 93 -11.99 -0.52 6.87
CA LYS A 93 -11.35 0.59 7.60
C LYS A 93 -12.05 1.92 7.33
N THR A 94 -12.49 2.14 6.10
CA THR A 94 -13.23 3.35 5.73
C THR A 94 -14.57 3.42 6.46
N ALA A 95 -15.32 2.32 6.53
CA ALA A 95 -16.57 2.25 7.27
C ALA A 95 -16.37 2.50 8.77
N LEU A 96 -15.34 1.89 9.37
CA LEU A 96 -15.00 2.10 10.77
C LEU A 96 -14.65 3.57 11.08
N ILE A 97 -13.85 4.20 10.23
CA ILE A 97 -13.48 5.62 10.39
C ILE A 97 -14.72 6.51 10.25
N ALA A 98 -15.59 6.24 9.26
CA ALA A 98 -16.82 6.99 9.08
C ALA A 98 -17.74 6.88 10.30
N GLN A 99 -17.89 5.67 10.85
CA GLN A 99 -18.65 5.45 12.08
C GLN A 99 -18.04 6.22 13.25
N LYS A 100 -16.74 6.10 13.46
CA LYS A 100 -16.03 6.82 14.54
C LYS A 100 -16.16 8.33 14.42
N ARG A 101 -16.04 8.90 13.21
CA ARG A 101 -16.24 10.33 12.97
C ARG A 101 -17.65 10.81 13.32
N LYS A 102 -18.64 9.92 13.19
CA LYS A 102 -20.02 10.21 13.57
C LYS A 102 -20.24 10.09 15.08
N THR A 103 -19.72 9.03 15.72
CA THR A 103 -20.08 8.71 17.12
C THR A 103 -19.15 9.32 18.17
N LEU A 104 -17.86 9.49 17.86
CA LEU A 104 -16.89 9.97 18.84
C LEU A 104 -17.15 11.41 19.31
N PRO A 105 -17.53 12.37 18.45
CA PRO A 105 -17.84 13.72 18.90
C PRO A 105 -18.96 13.74 19.93
N ASP A 106 -20.08 13.06 19.64
CA ASP A 106 -21.24 12.99 20.54
C ASP A 106 -20.87 12.34 21.89
N GLN A 107 -20.09 11.24 21.85
CA GLN A 107 -19.61 10.57 23.06
C GLN A 107 -18.68 11.48 23.88
N ALA A 108 -17.78 12.20 23.22
CA ALA A 108 -16.87 13.13 23.88
C ALA A 108 -17.63 14.30 24.51
N GLU A 109 -18.65 14.84 23.82
CA GLU A 109 -19.48 15.91 24.35
C GLU A 109 -20.19 15.49 25.64
N VAL A 110 -20.81 14.31 25.66
CA VAL A 110 -21.50 13.78 26.85
C VAL A 110 -20.51 13.64 28.03
N LEU A 111 -19.32 13.10 27.78
CA LEU A 111 -18.30 12.94 28.81
C LEU A 111 -17.80 14.28 29.35
N ILE A 112 -17.57 15.25 28.47
CA ILE A 112 -17.15 16.61 28.86
C ILE A 112 -18.23 17.29 29.68
N GLN A 113 -19.50 17.22 29.24
CA GLN A 113 -20.61 17.80 29.99
C GLN A 113 -20.78 17.16 31.37
N ASP A 114 -20.62 15.85 31.50
CA ASP A 114 -20.68 15.16 32.79
C ASP A 114 -19.52 15.59 33.72
N MET A 115 -18.31 15.74 33.16
CA MET A 115 -17.16 16.24 33.91
C MET A 115 -17.37 17.68 34.40
N ILE A 116 -17.90 18.56 33.56
CA ILE A 116 -18.23 19.95 33.94
C ILE A 116 -19.28 19.97 35.06
N LYS A 117 -20.33 19.14 34.96
CA LYS A 117 -21.36 19.03 36.01
C LYS A 117 -20.77 18.59 37.34
N LYS A 118 -19.91 17.55 37.34
CA LYS A 118 -19.22 17.07 38.54
C LYS A 118 -18.33 18.14 39.16
N GLN A 119 -17.56 18.87 38.34
CA GLN A 119 -16.74 19.97 38.83
C GLN A 119 -17.58 21.11 39.41
N SER A 120 -18.70 21.46 38.77
CA SER A 120 -19.62 22.48 39.28
C SER A 120 -20.22 22.09 40.63
N ILE A 121 -20.62 20.83 40.81
CA ILE A 121 -21.12 20.34 42.11
C ILE A 121 -20.04 20.46 43.19
N LEU A 122 -18.81 20.01 42.90
CA LEU A 122 -17.70 20.08 43.84
C LEU A 122 -17.34 21.52 44.24
N VAL A 123 -17.36 22.45 43.28
CA VAL A 123 -17.10 23.88 43.55
C VAL A 123 -18.21 24.47 44.42
N ASN A 124 -19.48 24.21 44.09
CA ASN A 124 -20.61 24.69 44.89
C ASN A 124 -20.55 24.13 46.31
N ASP A 125 -20.27 22.83 46.48
CA ASP A 125 -20.14 22.20 47.80
C ASP A 125 -18.99 22.81 48.61
N ALA A 126 -17.87 23.14 47.95
CA ALA A 126 -16.74 23.81 48.60
C ALA A 126 -17.07 25.26 48.98
N GLU A 127 -17.81 26.00 48.15
CA GLU A 127 -18.30 27.35 48.48
C GLU A 127 -19.25 27.31 49.70
N PHE A 128 -20.18 26.34 49.74
CA PHE A 128 -21.06 26.15 50.88
C PHE A 128 -20.31 25.85 52.18
N VAL A 129 -19.24 25.05 52.14
CA VAL A 129 -18.41 24.75 53.33
C VAL A 129 -17.65 26.00 53.77
N ASN A 130 -17.04 26.74 52.83
CA ASN A 130 -16.26 27.94 53.12
C ASN A 130 -17.14 29.08 53.69
N ASP A 131 -18.36 29.25 53.18
CA ASP A 131 -19.32 30.23 53.72
C ASP A 131 -19.80 29.85 55.13
N ARG A 132 -19.89 28.54 55.43
CA ARG A 132 -20.25 28.04 56.76
C ARG A 132 -19.13 28.23 57.77
N GLU A 133 -17.88 27.93 57.38
CA GLU A 133 -16.69 28.16 58.21
C GLU A 133 -16.51 29.66 58.52
N LYS A 134 -16.71 30.55 57.55
CA LYS A 134 -16.68 32.01 57.77
C LYS A 134 -17.79 32.52 58.70
N MET A 135 -18.98 31.92 58.65
CA MET A 135 -20.04 32.26 59.59
C MET A 135 -19.70 31.78 61.01
N GLU A 136 -19.12 30.59 61.16
CA GLU A 136 -18.72 30.05 62.48
C GLU A 136 -17.54 30.83 63.09
N GLU A 137 -16.55 31.25 62.29
CA GLU A 137 -15.46 32.13 62.75
C GLU A 137 -15.95 33.52 63.20
N ASN A 138 -16.92 34.10 62.51
CA ASN A 138 -17.50 35.39 62.91
C ASN A 138 -18.33 35.33 64.20
N ILE A 139 -18.90 34.16 64.53
CA ILE A 139 -19.69 33.98 65.76
C ILE A 139 -18.76 33.66 66.95
N GLY A 140 -17.63 32.96 66.73
CA GLY A 140 -16.65 32.64 67.77
C GLY A 140 -15.71 33.79 68.17
N SER A 141 -15.68 34.88 67.42
CA SER A 141 -14.85 36.08 67.69
C SER A 141 -15.55 37.15 68.56
N LEU A 142 -16.79 36.92 68.98
CA LEU A 142 -17.64 37.89 69.68
C LEU A 142 -17.72 37.69 71.21
N ASP A 143 -16.95 36.75 71.77
CA ASP A 143 -16.79 36.54 73.23
C ASP A 143 -15.44 37.05 73.75
#